data_AF-A0A3C0WQA0-F1
#
_entry.id   AF-A0A3C0WQA0-F1
#
_cell.length_a   1.000
_cell.length_b   1.000
_cell.length_c   1.000
_cell.angle_alpha   90.00
_cell.angle_beta   90.00
_cell.angle_gamma   90.00
#
_symmetry.space_group_name_H-M   'P 1'
#
loop_
_entity.id
_entity.type
_entity.pdbx_description
1 polymer ?
#
loop_
_entity_poly.entity_id
_entity_poly.type
_entity_poly.pdbx_seq_one_letter_code
_entity_poly.pdbx_strand_id
1 'polypeptide(L)'
;MAAAGKTRVLVISDYPTVRADLRTILELVEGVEVVGEAAVTNTIHLPATAQSDIILIDLDMVRRKTRQPDRREVVRKFSIEAPEATIYILTTASLTAEAGSALPDRVADAFVKGIDTERLLDCIRNFRSENERKVEMQATRERSMKVVEQAKAVALPQVKFGSRLAYIDTLRMVLIVLVIMVHAAVTYGSLGEWTYEDPAQDELSAIILSFFVIDCQAFFMGLYFFFAGYFTPGAYDRKGIGKFWKDRLLRLGLPMLAYTYILSRIPNYIDAVANEGMQSSFGQFFISTFWTDADEGPTWFLFALLAFSLGYTLWRLVTRKARLANWLSKLPVPKTGTLLAVALVFGAFTFAILQWLPLGEMFDVFGVFSLQLQFFPTYIILFIAGMLAYRSDWLTKLPGKPLRFWGWLSAGLVVSLPLFFYVGGAVDGKLDYFMSGMHWQSVATGLWLGLAAVAFSMTLTLWLRGRVSANNKLAAFVSPNNYAVYLIHPLVLVPVTLGLSYFALAGLVKFGIASIITVIVCYGLATGIRRIPGLKSIL
;
A
#
# COMPACT_ATOMS: atom_id res chain seq x y z
N MET A 1 44.48 29.31 20.37
CA MET A 1 44.91 28.93 19.00
C MET A 1 46.35 28.49 19.11
N ALA A 2 46.61 27.18 19.11
CA ALA A 2 47.98 26.67 19.04
C ALA A 2 48.56 27.09 17.67
N ALA A 3 49.82 27.53 17.64
CA ALA A 3 50.50 27.86 16.39
C ALA A 3 50.41 26.66 15.44
N ALA A 4 49.67 26.80 14.34
CA ALA A 4 49.57 25.75 13.34
C ALA A 4 50.98 25.52 12.77
N GLY A 5 51.52 24.31 12.94
CA GLY A 5 52.83 23.95 12.38
C GLY A 5 52.82 24.10 10.85
N LYS A 6 53.98 24.37 10.26
CA LYS A 6 54.10 24.45 8.78
C LYS A 6 53.74 23.10 8.13
N THR A 7 53.17 23.14 6.93
CA THR A 7 52.97 21.95 6.08
C THR A 7 54.33 21.52 5.53
N ARG A 8 54.79 20.33 5.91
CA ARG A 8 56.12 19.81 5.56
C ARG A 8 56.06 19.04 4.25
N VAL A 9 56.78 19.52 3.24
CA VAL A 9 56.75 18.96 1.88
C VAL A 9 58.12 18.35 1.54
N LEU A 10 58.11 17.10 1.06
CA LEU A 10 59.28 16.44 0.49
C LEU A 10 59.17 16.46 -1.04
N VAL A 11 60.20 16.96 -1.72
CA VAL A 11 60.22 17.04 -3.20
C VAL A 11 61.08 15.93 -3.78
N ILE A 12 60.49 15.10 -4.65
CA ILE A 12 61.17 13.99 -5.31
C ILE A 12 61.20 14.26 -6.82
N SER A 13 62.39 14.41 -7.40
CA SER A 13 62.61 14.47 -8.85
C SER A 13 64.03 14.06 -9.19
N ASP A 14 64.24 13.40 -10.32
CA ASP A 14 65.58 13.03 -10.80
C ASP A 14 66.33 14.20 -11.47
N TYR A 15 65.66 15.33 -11.71
CA TYR A 15 66.24 16.52 -12.30
C TYR A 15 66.58 17.56 -11.22
N PRO A 16 67.87 17.89 -11.02
CA PRO A 16 68.27 18.89 -10.02
C PRO A 16 67.63 20.27 -10.22
N THR A 17 67.43 20.69 -11.48
CA THR A 17 66.79 21.96 -11.81
C THR A 17 65.33 21.99 -11.36
N VAL A 18 64.58 20.92 -11.62
CA VAL A 18 63.16 20.82 -11.22
C VAL A 18 63.02 20.86 -9.69
N ARG A 19 63.93 20.23 -8.94
CA ARG A 19 63.89 20.29 -7.47
C ARG A 19 64.16 21.70 -6.96
N ALA A 20 65.16 22.39 -7.51
CA ALA A 20 65.48 23.78 -7.13
C ALA A 20 64.33 24.74 -7.45
N ASP A 21 63.69 24.58 -8.61
CA ASP A 21 62.54 25.40 -9.02
C ASP A 21 61.33 25.17 -8.10
N LEU A 22 60.96 23.91 -7.87
CA LEU A 22 59.86 23.56 -6.97
C LEU A 22 60.13 24.01 -5.53
N ARG A 23 61.37 23.87 -5.05
CA ARG A 23 61.75 24.36 -3.72
C ARG A 23 61.53 25.86 -3.61
N THR A 24 62.03 26.63 -4.58
CA THR A 24 61.89 28.09 -4.61
C THR A 24 60.41 28.50 -4.59
N ILE A 25 59.59 27.85 -5.41
CA ILE A 25 58.15 28.13 -5.49
C ILE A 25 57.44 27.77 -4.18
N LEU A 26 57.75 26.61 -3.58
CA LEU A 26 57.11 26.14 -2.36
C LEU A 26 57.53 26.94 -1.12
N GLU A 27 58.78 27.41 -1.05
CA GLU A 27 59.27 28.28 0.04
C GLU A 27 58.64 29.67 0.02
N LEU A 28 58.08 30.11 -1.12
CA LEU A 28 57.28 31.33 -1.23
C LEU A 28 55.84 31.16 -0.72
N VAL A 29 55.37 29.93 -0.51
CA VAL A 29 54.03 29.68 0.02
C VAL A 29 54.03 29.81 1.54
N GLU A 30 53.26 30.77 2.05
CA GLU A 30 53.12 30.99 3.49
C GLU A 30 52.59 29.72 4.19
N GLY A 31 53.24 29.33 5.29
CA GLY A 31 52.87 28.14 6.05
C GLY A 31 53.38 26.81 5.48
N VAL A 32 54.23 26.82 4.45
CA VAL A 32 54.86 25.62 3.86
C VAL A 32 56.35 25.57 4.21
N GLU A 33 56.88 24.36 4.39
CA GLU A 33 58.30 24.11 4.62
C GLU A 33 58.77 22.93 3.78
N VAL A 34 59.79 23.12 2.94
CA VAL A 34 60.40 22.02 2.18
C VAL A 34 61.43 21.33 3.08
N VAL A 35 61.07 20.16 3.61
CA VAL A 35 61.88 19.41 4.58
C VAL A 35 62.99 18.58 3.94
N GLY A 36 62.95 18.42 2.61
CA GLY A 36 63.99 17.73 1.87
C GLY A 36 63.74 17.65 0.37
N GLU A 37 64.80 17.27 -0.34
CA GLU A 37 64.81 17.04 -1.78
C GLU A 37 65.58 15.76 -2.08
N ALA A 38 65.05 14.90 -2.94
CA ALA A 38 65.75 13.68 -3.33
C ALA A 38 65.53 13.30 -4.80
N ALA A 39 66.53 12.61 -5.37
CA ALA A 39 66.34 11.81 -6.58
C ALA A 39 65.72 10.46 -6.20
N VAL A 40 64.92 9.87 -7.08
CA VAL A 40 64.18 8.62 -6.81
C VAL A 40 65.11 7.49 -6.41
N THR A 41 66.30 7.42 -7.02
CA THR A 41 67.31 6.39 -6.76
C THR A 41 68.04 6.53 -5.41
N ASN A 42 68.03 7.71 -4.79
CA ASN A 42 68.78 8.02 -3.56
C ASN A 42 67.87 8.14 -2.31
N THR A 43 66.69 7.53 -2.35
CA THR A 43 65.65 7.69 -1.31
C THR A 43 65.86 6.84 -0.07
N ILE A 44 66.79 5.90 -0.11
CA ILE A 44 67.05 4.98 0.99
C ILE A 44 67.77 5.76 2.10
N HIS A 45 67.03 6.11 3.16
CA HIS A 45 67.47 6.70 4.44
C HIS A 45 67.39 8.23 4.64
N LEU A 46 66.46 8.94 3.99
CA LEU A 46 66.21 10.35 4.37
C LEU A 46 65.33 10.44 5.63
N PRO A 47 65.79 11.05 6.74
CA PRO A 47 64.95 11.33 7.91
C PRO A 47 63.72 12.20 7.54
N ALA A 48 63.86 13.01 6.50
CA ALA A 48 62.83 13.90 5.98
C ALA A 48 61.57 13.15 5.49
N THR A 49 61.69 11.90 5.05
CA THR A 49 60.55 11.08 4.59
C THR A 49 59.57 10.76 5.72
N ALA A 50 60.08 10.50 6.92
CA ALA A 50 59.26 10.24 8.11
C ALA A 50 58.65 11.53 8.71
N GLN A 51 59.11 12.70 8.27
CA GLN A 51 58.67 14.00 8.79
C GLN A 51 57.86 14.81 7.77
N SER A 52 57.58 14.28 6.59
CA SER A 52 56.79 14.98 5.58
C SER A 52 55.30 14.74 5.75
N ASP A 53 54.50 15.81 5.63
CA ASP A 53 53.04 15.75 5.58
C ASP A 53 52.57 15.49 4.12
N ILE A 54 53.35 15.99 3.14
CA ILE A 54 53.12 15.81 1.71
C ILE A 54 54.41 15.34 1.03
N ILE A 55 54.30 14.37 0.11
CA ILE A 55 55.39 13.97 -0.79
C ILE A 55 54.99 14.32 -2.23
N LEU A 56 55.70 15.27 -2.82
CA LEU A 56 55.52 15.71 -4.20
C LEU A 56 56.49 14.96 -5.11
N ILE A 57 55.96 14.08 -5.96
CA ILE A 57 56.74 13.20 -6.82
C ILE A 57 56.62 13.63 -8.28
N ASP A 58 57.74 14.01 -8.87
CA ASP A 58 57.87 14.18 -10.31
C ASP A 58 58.03 12.82 -11.00
N LEU A 59 57.06 12.44 -11.84
CA LEU A 59 57.07 11.17 -12.58
C LEU A 59 57.64 11.27 -14.01
N ASP A 60 57.97 12.46 -14.50
CA ASP A 60 58.68 12.56 -15.78
C ASP A 60 60.14 12.17 -15.56
N MET A 61 60.48 10.90 -15.76
CA MET A 61 61.84 10.38 -15.53
C MET A 61 62.48 9.97 -16.87
N VAL A 62 63.25 10.87 -17.51
CA VAL A 62 63.97 10.56 -18.76
C VAL A 62 65.48 10.52 -18.51
N ARG A 63 66.02 9.33 -18.22
CA ARG A 63 67.46 9.04 -18.44
C ARG A 63 67.62 7.98 -19.52
N ARG A 64 68.24 8.38 -20.63
CA ARG A 64 68.41 7.60 -21.89
C ARG A 64 69.26 6.31 -21.79
N LYS A 65 69.72 5.85 -20.61
CA LYS A 65 70.72 4.75 -20.53
C LYS A 65 70.53 3.70 -19.42
N THR A 66 69.40 3.66 -18.70
CA THR A 66 69.13 2.59 -17.70
C THR A 66 67.67 2.13 -17.75
N ARG A 67 67.44 0.85 -17.38
CA ARG A 67 66.09 0.26 -17.25
C ARG A 67 65.29 1.10 -16.25
N GLN A 68 64.19 1.69 -16.70
CA GLN A 68 63.37 2.58 -15.86
C GLN A 68 62.67 1.74 -14.78
N PRO A 69 62.67 2.17 -13.50
CA PRO A 69 61.76 1.61 -12.52
C PRO A 69 60.32 1.90 -12.94
N ASP A 70 59.41 0.95 -12.72
CA ASP A 70 58.00 1.17 -13.03
C ASP A 70 57.50 2.36 -12.19
N ARG A 71 56.86 3.34 -12.84
CA ARG A 71 56.32 4.53 -12.18
C ARG A 71 55.35 4.15 -11.05
N ARG A 72 54.63 3.04 -11.20
CA ARG A 72 53.75 2.47 -10.16
C ARG A 72 54.54 1.92 -8.98
N GLU A 73 55.71 1.33 -9.24
CA GLU A 73 56.60 0.82 -8.20
C GLU A 73 57.19 1.97 -7.36
N VAL A 74 57.51 3.11 -7.98
CA VAL A 74 57.96 4.32 -7.28
C VAL A 74 56.88 4.84 -6.33
N VAL A 75 55.65 5.04 -6.81
CA VAL A 75 54.53 5.52 -5.98
C VAL A 75 54.21 4.52 -4.87
N ARG A 76 54.24 3.22 -5.18
CA ARG A 76 54.01 2.14 -4.19
C ARG A 76 55.07 2.14 -3.11
N LYS A 77 56.34 2.35 -3.46
CA LYS A 77 57.45 2.42 -2.51
C LYS A 77 57.23 3.54 -1.49
N PHE A 78 56.93 4.75 -1.95
CA PHE A 78 56.68 5.87 -1.03
C PHE A 78 55.40 5.71 -0.20
N SER A 79 54.37 5.05 -0.76
CA SER A 79 53.15 4.72 0.00
C SER A 79 53.40 3.78 1.18
N ILE A 80 54.48 2.99 1.14
CA ILE A 80 54.93 2.08 2.20
C ILE A 80 55.88 2.79 3.16
N GLU A 81 56.84 3.56 2.64
CA GLU A 81 57.88 4.21 3.45
C GLU A 81 57.38 5.42 4.25
N ALA A 82 56.35 6.11 3.75
CA ALA A 82 55.72 7.24 4.42
C ALA A 82 54.19 7.03 4.51
N PRO A 83 53.71 6.13 5.38
CA PRO A 83 52.31 5.72 5.40
C PRO A 83 51.34 6.83 5.80
N GLU A 84 51.83 7.87 6.48
CA GLU A 84 51.06 9.02 6.97
C GLU A 84 51.13 10.25 6.04
N ALA A 85 52.01 10.24 5.03
CA ALA A 85 52.17 11.36 4.12
C ALA A 85 51.20 11.26 2.93
N THR A 86 50.65 12.39 2.51
CA THR A 86 49.82 12.47 1.30
C THR A 86 50.71 12.60 0.07
N ILE A 87 50.47 11.77 -0.96
CA ILE A 87 51.28 11.78 -2.18
C ILE A 87 50.60 12.62 -3.27
N TYR A 88 51.32 13.61 -3.78
CA TYR A 88 50.96 14.40 -4.95
C TYR A 88 51.92 14.08 -6.10
N ILE A 89 51.37 13.91 -7.29
CA ILE A 89 52.15 13.60 -8.49
C ILE A 89 52.29 14.84 -9.36
N LEU A 90 53.48 15.09 -9.90
CA LEU A 90 53.74 16.11 -10.91
C LEU A 90 54.18 15.44 -12.21
N THR A 91 53.50 15.72 -13.33
CA THR A 91 53.74 15.03 -14.61
C THR A 91 53.40 15.88 -15.84
N THR A 92 53.67 15.39 -17.04
CA THR A 92 53.30 16.05 -18.31
C THR A 92 51.87 15.72 -18.75
N ALA A 93 51.27 16.59 -19.59
CA ALA A 93 49.85 16.52 -19.98
C ALA A 93 49.44 15.21 -20.69
N SER A 94 50.38 14.54 -21.37
CA SER A 94 50.14 13.25 -22.03
C SER A 94 49.98 12.09 -21.04
N LEU A 95 50.41 12.26 -19.78
CA LEU A 95 50.47 11.20 -18.76
C LEU A 95 49.33 11.24 -17.74
N THR A 96 48.64 12.38 -17.58
CA THR A 96 47.43 12.47 -16.75
C THR A 96 46.26 11.66 -17.34
N ALA A 97 46.21 11.48 -18.67
CA ALA A 97 45.22 10.65 -19.34
C ALA A 97 45.38 9.14 -19.05
N GLU A 98 46.60 8.65 -18.81
CA GLU A 98 46.87 7.26 -18.41
C GLU A 98 46.66 7.04 -16.90
N ALA A 99 46.89 8.08 -16.08
CA ALA A 99 46.75 8.07 -14.62
C ALA A 99 45.30 7.88 -14.12
N GLY A 100 44.29 8.13 -14.97
CA GLY A 100 42.88 7.88 -14.65
C GLY A 100 42.52 6.40 -14.48
N SER A 101 43.42 5.46 -14.82
CA SER A 101 43.21 4.03 -14.62
C SER A 101 44.29 3.43 -13.70
N ALA A 102 43.91 3.25 -12.43
CA ALA A 102 44.66 2.56 -11.38
C ALA A 102 45.96 3.23 -10.91
N LEU A 103 45.86 4.44 -10.36
CA LEU A 103 46.79 4.89 -9.32
C LEU A 103 46.43 4.21 -7.98
N PRO A 104 47.40 3.86 -7.12
CA PRO A 104 47.13 3.30 -5.79
C PRO A 104 46.23 4.23 -4.95
N ASP A 105 45.40 3.67 -4.06
CA ASP A 105 44.41 4.37 -3.19
C ASP A 105 44.95 5.56 -2.36
N ARG A 106 46.27 5.79 -2.35
CA ARG A 106 46.97 6.80 -1.53
C ARG A 106 47.52 8.00 -2.31
N VAL A 107 47.39 8.02 -3.64
CA VAL A 107 47.67 9.24 -4.42
C VAL A 107 46.45 10.15 -4.32
N ALA A 108 46.62 11.32 -3.72
CA ALA A 108 45.50 12.22 -3.52
C ALA A 108 45.15 13.01 -4.79
N ASP A 109 46.15 13.40 -5.60
CA ASP A 109 45.93 14.07 -6.88
C ASP A 109 47.19 14.03 -7.78
N ALA A 110 47.01 14.31 -9.06
CA ALA A 110 48.09 14.43 -10.05
C ALA A 110 47.98 15.75 -10.83
N PHE A 111 49.10 16.47 -10.94
CA PHE A 111 49.18 17.83 -11.45
C PHE A 111 50.05 17.90 -12.70
N VAL A 112 49.58 18.63 -13.71
CA VAL A 112 50.33 18.86 -14.96
C VAL A 112 51.31 20.02 -14.81
N LYS A 113 52.59 19.76 -15.11
CA LYS A 113 53.65 20.77 -15.07
C LYS A 113 53.32 21.98 -15.94
N GLY A 114 53.45 23.18 -15.36
CA GLY A 114 53.25 24.45 -16.06
C GLY A 114 51.79 24.83 -16.31
N ILE A 115 50.84 23.93 -16.09
CA ILE A 115 49.40 24.18 -16.23
C ILE A 115 48.73 24.23 -14.84
N ASP A 116 48.96 23.22 -14.01
CA ASP A 116 48.29 23.06 -12.71
C ASP A 116 49.10 23.64 -11.53
N THR A 117 50.10 24.49 -11.80
CA THR A 117 51.00 25.01 -10.75
C THR A 117 50.22 25.72 -9.65
N GLU A 118 49.30 26.63 -9.98
CA GLU A 118 48.47 27.32 -8.98
C GLU A 118 47.59 26.36 -8.19
N ARG A 119 46.99 25.37 -8.87
CA ARG A 119 46.15 24.34 -8.23
C ARG A 119 46.96 23.49 -7.24
N LEU A 120 48.17 23.09 -7.61
CA LEU A 120 49.09 22.37 -6.73
C LEU A 120 49.41 23.21 -5.49
N LEU A 121 49.73 24.50 -5.67
CA LEU A 121 50.07 25.39 -4.55
C LEU A 121 48.87 25.64 -3.63
N ASP A 122 47.67 25.79 -4.17
CA ASP A 122 46.45 25.92 -3.38
C ASP A 122 46.12 24.65 -2.58
N CYS A 123 46.32 23.47 -3.16
CA CYS A 123 46.16 22.19 -2.46
C CYS A 123 47.17 22.03 -1.31
N ILE A 124 48.41 22.48 -1.51
CA ILE A 124 49.45 22.42 -0.46
C ILE A 124 49.16 23.47 0.63
N ARG A 125 48.76 24.69 0.25
CA ARG A 125 48.45 25.79 1.18
C ARG A 125 47.29 25.44 2.11
N ASN A 126 46.24 24.80 1.57
CA ASN A 126 45.03 24.46 2.32
C ASN A 126 45.04 23.06 2.94
N PHE A 127 46.15 22.32 2.81
CA PHE A 127 46.22 20.90 3.19
C PHE A 127 45.77 20.64 4.64
N ARG A 128 46.25 21.42 5.60
CA ARG A 128 45.92 21.22 7.03
C ARG A 128 44.46 21.53 7.34
N SER A 129 43.94 22.66 6.85
CA SER A 129 42.55 23.07 7.12
C SER A 129 41.55 22.09 6.50
N GLU A 130 41.86 21.53 5.34
CA GLU A 130 41.02 20.54 4.68
C GLU A 130 41.08 19.16 5.36
N ASN A 131 42.26 18.76 5.86
CA ASN A 131 42.41 17.51 6.60
C ASN A 131 41.69 17.57 7.96
N GLU A 132 41.79 18.69 8.69
CA GLU A 132 41.05 18.92 9.95
C GLU A 132 39.53 18.83 9.73
N ARG A 133 39.03 19.43 8.64
CA ARG A 133 37.61 19.39 8.27
C ARG A 133 37.12 17.97 7.96
N LYS A 134 37.95 17.16 7.28
CA LYS A 134 37.65 15.75 6.97
C LYS A 134 37.57 14.91 8.25
N VAL A 135 38.51 15.10 9.17
CA VAL A 135 38.53 14.41 10.48
C VAL A 135 37.30 14.75 11.31
N GLU A 136 36.90 16.03 11.39
CA GLU A 136 35.72 16.47 12.13
C GLU A 136 34.41 15.91 11.52
N MET A 137 34.32 15.87 10.20
CA MET A 137 33.16 15.32 9.48
C MET A 137 33.03 13.81 9.70
N GLN A 138 34.15 13.08 9.74
CA GLN A 138 34.18 11.64 10.01
C GLN A 138 33.79 11.33 11.47
N ALA A 139 34.32 12.10 12.43
CA ALA A 139 33.94 11.99 13.85
C ALA A 139 32.44 12.27 14.07
N THR A 140 31.88 13.26 13.36
CA THR A 140 30.44 13.58 13.40
C THR A 140 29.58 12.45 12.84
N ARG A 141 30.04 11.80 11.76
CA ARG A 141 29.37 10.65 11.15
C ARG A 141 29.38 9.43 12.07
N GLU A 142 30.51 9.13 12.70
CA GLU A 142 30.63 8.04 13.68
C GLU A 142 29.75 8.27 14.91
N ARG A 143 29.70 9.50 15.43
CA ARG A 143 28.82 9.86 16.55
C ARG A 143 27.35 9.67 16.20
N SER A 144 26.97 10.06 14.99
CA SER A 144 25.61 9.88 14.46
C SER A 144 25.25 8.40 14.28
N MET A 145 26.18 7.56 13.81
CA MET A 145 25.98 6.10 13.72
C MET A 145 25.81 5.46 15.09
N LYS A 146 26.61 5.84 16.09
CA LYS A 146 26.47 5.34 17.47
C LYS A 146 25.12 5.70 18.09
N VAL A 147 24.61 6.92 17.85
CA VAL A 147 23.28 7.34 18.31
C VAL A 147 22.17 6.51 17.64
N VAL A 148 22.29 6.24 16.34
CA VAL A 148 21.33 5.37 15.61
C VAL A 148 21.38 3.93 16.13
N GLU A 149 22.55 3.42 16.47
CA GLU A 149 22.74 2.06 16.98
C GLU A 149 22.21 1.89 18.41
N GLN A 150 22.47 2.86 19.29
CA GLN A 150 21.88 2.90 20.63
C GLN A 150 20.35 3.08 20.59
N ALA A 151 19.82 3.89 19.67
CA ALA A 151 18.38 4.01 19.46
C ALA A 151 17.74 2.70 18.96
N LYS A 152 18.46 1.91 18.16
CA LYS A 152 18.02 0.55 17.74
C LYS A 152 18.07 -0.47 18.88
N ALA A 153 19.02 -0.36 19.80
CA ALA A 153 19.15 -1.26 20.94
C ALA A 153 18.10 -1.00 22.05
N VAL A 154 17.65 0.24 22.21
CA VAL A 154 16.61 0.64 23.18
C VAL A 154 15.19 0.56 22.58
N ALA A 155 15.06 0.46 21.26
CA ALA A 155 13.78 0.17 20.64
C ALA A 155 13.28 -1.20 21.16
N LEU A 156 12.18 -1.16 21.94
CA LEU A 156 11.37 -2.33 22.25
C LEU A 156 11.29 -3.23 21.02
N PRO A 157 11.40 -4.57 21.16
CA PRO A 157 11.39 -5.48 20.04
C PRO A 157 10.26 -5.05 19.12
N GLN A 158 10.64 -4.59 17.92
CA GLN A 158 9.69 -4.24 16.88
C GLN A 158 8.76 -5.43 16.80
N VAL A 159 7.54 -5.25 17.30
CA VAL A 159 6.46 -6.19 17.03
C VAL A 159 6.49 -6.28 15.52
N LYS A 160 6.90 -7.44 14.98
CA LYS A 160 6.75 -7.75 13.57
C LYS A 160 5.24 -7.66 13.33
N PHE A 161 4.75 -6.47 13.04
CA PHE A 161 3.51 -6.30 12.34
C PHE A 161 3.77 -7.04 11.04
N GLY A 162 3.14 -8.22 10.88
CA GLY A 162 3.18 -8.95 9.62
C GLY A 162 2.99 -7.93 8.50
N SER A 163 3.87 -7.96 7.51
CA SER A 163 3.93 -6.97 6.43
C SER A 163 2.51 -6.60 6.02
N ARG A 164 2.12 -5.36 6.31
CA ARG A 164 0.77 -4.87 6.02
C ARG A 164 0.52 -5.13 4.54
N LEU A 165 -0.47 -5.97 4.24
CA LEU A 165 -0.78 -6.35 2.87
C LEU A 165 -1.53 -5.18 2.23
N ALA A 166 -0.77 -4.19 1.72
CA ALA A 166 -1.30 -2.95 1.14
C ALA A 166 -2.37 -3.22 0.06
N TYR A 167 -2.25 -4.33 -0.67
CA TYR A 167 -3.26 -4.73 -1.66
C TYR A 167 -4.64 -5.03 -1.02
N ILE A 168 -4.70 -5.53 0.22
CA ILE A 168 -5.96 -5.77 0.92
C ILE A 168 -6.64 -4.44 1.25
N ASP A 169 -5.87 -3.41 1.61
CA ASP A 169 -6.42 -2.09 1.89
C ASP A 169 -7.02 -1.46 0.63
N THR A 170 -6.32 -1.57 -0.50
CA THR A 170 -6.83 -1.15 -1.81
C THR A 170 -8.05 -1.97 -2.21
N LEU A 171 -8.06 -3.28 -1.96
CA LEU A 171 -9.19 -4.14 -2.27
C LEU A 171 -10.43 -3.72 -1.49
N ARG A 172 -10.29 -3.48 -0.18
CA ARG A 172 -11.39 -2.97 0.65
C ARG A 172 -11.87 -1.61 0.19
N MET A 173 -11.01 -0.75 -0.35
CA MET A 173 -11.42 0.53 -0.96
C MET A 173 -12.21 0.29 -2.25
N VAL A 174 -11.74 -0.56 -3.16
CA VAL A 174 -12.48 -0.90 -4.39
C VAL A 174 -13.87 -1.44 -4.06
N LEU A 175 -13.98 -2.34 -3.08
CA LEU A 175 -15.29 -2.87 -2.68
C LEU A 175 -16.23 -1.79 -2.11
N ILE A 176 -15.72 -0.82 -1.33
CA ILE A 176 -16.55 0.29 -0.80
C ILE A 176 -17.01 1.19 -1.96
N VAL A 177 -16.13 1.44 -2.93
CA VAL A 177 -16.50 2.21 -4.13
C VAL A 177 -17.59 1.49 -4.90
N LEU A 178 -17.50 0.16 -5.05
CA LEU A 178 -18.56 -0.65 -5.67
C LEU A 178 -19.87 -0.59 -4.88
N VAL A 179 -19.85 -0.58 -3.54
CA VAL A 179 -21.05 -0.37 -2.71
C VAL A 179 -21.70 0.98 -3.03
N ILE A 180 -20.91 2.06 -3.07
CA ILE A 180 -21.42 3.39 -3.41
C ILE A 180 -22.03 3.41 -4.81
N MET A 181 -21.36 2.77 -5.77
CA MET A 181 -21.85 2.67 -7.15
C MET A 181 -23.14 1.84 -7.22
N VAL A 182 -23.27 0.72 -6.50
CA VAL A 182 -24.51 -0.07 -6.48
C VAL A 182 -25.68 0.79 -5.99
N HIS A 183 -25.52 1.52 -4.90
CA HIS A 183 -26.59 2.39 -4.41
C HIS A 183 -26.90 3.55 -5.37
N ALA A 184 -25.88 4.13 -6.02
CA ALA A 184 -26.09 5.11 -7.07
C ALA A 184 -26.83 4.52 -8.28
N ALA A 185 -26.55 3.26 -8.63
CA ALA A 185 -27.23 2.56 -9.71
C ALA A 185 -28.72 2.34 -9.40
N VAL A 186 -29.05 1.92 -8.17
CA VAL A 186 -30.43 1.73 -7.73
C VAL A 186 -31.20 3.04 -7.76
N THR A 187 -30.59 4.15 -7.32
CA THR A 187 -31.22 5.49 -7.45
C THR A 187 -31.63 5.86 -8.87
N TYR A 188 -30.91 5.37 -9.89
CA TYR A 188 -31.20 5.66 -11.30
C TYR A 188 -31.91 4.50 -12.02
N GLY A 189 -32.65 3.67 -11.29
CA GLY A 189 -33.61 2.70 -11.82
C GLY A 189 -33.10 1.28 -12.02
N SER A 190 -31.93 0.92 -11.47
CA SER A 190 -31.50 -0.48 -11.48
C SER A 190 -32.28 -1.33 -10.49
N LEU A 191 -32.29 -2.66 -10.67
CA LEU A 191 -32.83 -3.61 -9.70
C LEU A 191 -32.20 -3.44 -8.31
N GLY A 192 -33.05 -3.38 -7.28
CA GLY A 192 -32.66 -3.28 -5.87
C GLY A 192 -33.58 -2.34 -5.11
N GLU A 193 -33.33 -2.20 -3.81
CA GLU A 193 -34.02 -1.24 -2.96
C GLU A 193 -32.98 -0.29 -2.35
N TRP A 194 -33.33 0.99 -2.31
CA TRP A 194 -32.48 2.04 -1.76
C TRP A 194 -33.30 3.21 -1.23
N THR A 195 -32.71 4.00 -0.34
CA THR A 195 -33.38 5.10 0.36
C THR A 195 -33.92 6.20 -0.55
N TYR A 196 -33.29 6.47 -1.70
CA TYR A 196 -33.74 7.54 -2.59
C TYR A 196 -33.67 7.11 -4.04
N GLU A 197 -34.75 7.36 -4.76
CA GLU A 197 -34.87 7.14 -6.20
C GLU A 197 -35.04 8.47 -6.93
N ASP A 198 -34.33 8.61 -8.06
CA ASP A 198 -34.51 9.74 -8.97
C ASP A 198 -35.85 9.57 -9.70
N PRO A 199 -36.67 10.63 -9.80
CA PRO A 199 -37.98 10.55 -10.46
C PRO A 199 -37.88 10.40 -11.98
N ALA A 200 -36.74 10.76 -12.58
CA ALA A 200 -36.49 10.68 -14.01
C ALA A 200 -35.56 9.51 -14.33
N GLN A 201 -36.16 8.33 -14.50
CA GLN A 201 -35.46 7.10 -14.89
C GLN A 201 -35.68 6.78 -16.36
N ASP A 202 -34.65 6.26 -17.02
CA ASP A 202 -34.73 5.79 -18.40
C ASP A 202 -34.43 4.28 -18.48
N GLU A 203 -35.16 3.58 -19.35
CA GLU A 203 -35.14 2.12 -19.46
C GLU A 203 -33.75 1.57 -19.80
N LEU A 204 -33.01 2.27 -20.67
CA LEU A 204 -31.67 1.85 -21.07
C LEU A 204 -30.69 1.90 -19.89
N SER A 205 -30.71 3.00 -19.12
CA SER A 205 -29.95 3.12 -17.87
C SER A 205 -30.34 2.02 -16.89
N ALA A 206 -31.63 1.81 -16.66
CA ALA A 206 -32.15 0.79 -15.74
C ALA A 206 -31.61 -0.61 -16.09
N ILE A 207 -31.66 -1.02 -17.35
CA ILE A 207 -31.17 -2.34 -17.80
C ILE A 207 -29.66 -2.47 -17.61
N ILE A 208 -28.88 -1.49 -18.08
CA ILE A 208 -27.41 -1.53 -18.00
C ILE A 208 -26.94 -1.55 -16.55
N LEU A 209 -27.53 -0.68 -15.71
CA LEU A 209 -27.20 -0.58 -14.30
C LEU A 209 -27.65 -1.83 -13.52
N SER A 210 -28.73 -2.48 -13.92
CA SER A 210 -29.17 -3.74 -13.31
C SER A 210 -28.17 -4.87 -13.51
N PHE A 211 -27.61 -5.03 -14.71
CA PHE A 211 -26.54 -6.01 -14.93
C PHE A 211 -25.29 -5.68 -14.10
N PHE A 212 -24.92 -4.40 -14.02
CA PHE A 212 -23.83 -3.96 -13.15
C PHE A 212 -24.09 -4.29 -11.67
N VAL A 213 -25.31 -4.09 -11.17
CA VAL A 213 -25.68 -4.45 -9.79
C VAL A 213 -25.63 -5.96 -9.57
N ILE A 214 -26.16 -6.77 -10.49
CA ILE A 214 -26.09 -8.24 -10.39
C ILE A 214 -24.64 -8.73 -10.34
N ASP A 215 -23.78 -8.20 -11.21
CA ASP A 215 -22.34 -8.50 -11.22
C ASP A 215 -21.66 -8.14 -9.90
N CYS A 216 -21.96 -6.96 -9.35
CA CYS A 216 -21.40 -6.52 -8.07
C CYS A 216 -21.91 -7.42 -6.93
N GLN A 217 -23.23 -7.63 -6.86
CA GLN A 217 -23.93 -8.37 -5.81
C GLN A 217 -23.40 -9.79 -5.65
N ALA A 218 -22.99 -10.42 -6.76
CA ALA A 218 -22.47 -11.77 -6.77
C ALA A 218 -21.25 -11.98 -5.87
N PHE A 219 -20.40 -10.97 -5.64
CA PHE A 219 -19.10 -11.21 -4.98
C PHE A 219 -18.71 -10.23 -3.87
N PHE A 220 -19.02 -8.93 -3.99
CA PHE A 220 -18.40 -7.89 -3.16
C PHE A 220 -18.69 -8.05 -1.66
N MET A 221 -19.94 -8.27 -1.25
CA MET A 221 -20.30 -8.52 0.15
C MET A 221 -19.74 -9.83 0.66
N GLY A 222 -19.79 -10.90 -0.15
CA GLY A 222 -19.16 -12.16 0.17
C GLY A 222 -17.65 -12.03 0.43
N LEU A 223 -16.96 -11.25 -0.41
CA LEU A 223 -15.55 -10.96 -0.26
C LEU A 223 -15.27 -10.09 0.98
N TYR A 224 -16.16 -9.16 1.34
CA TYR A 224 -16.09 -8.47 2.63
C TYR A 224 -16.20 -9.43 3.82
N PHE A 225 -17.15 -10.37 3.77
CA PHE A 225 -17.27 -11.42 4.80
C PHE A 225 -16.03 -12.30 4.85
N PHE A 226 -15.40 -12.62 3.71
CA PHE A 226 -14.10 -13.30 3.69
C PHE A 226 -13.03 -12.52 4.46
N PHE A 227 -12.86 -11.22 4.22
CA PHE A 227 -11.88 -10.43 4.96
C PHE A 227 -12.25 -10.29 6.45
N ALA A 228 -13.54 -10.15 6.74
CA ALA A 228 -14.02 -10.10 8.11
C ALA A 228 -13.71 -11.41 8.86
N GLY A 229 -13.89 -12.55 8.20
CA GLY A 229 -13.51 -13.88 8.67
C GLY A 229 -12.00 -14.02 8.83
N TYR A 230 -11.20 -13.48 7.89
CA TYR A 230 -9.74 -13.49 7.96
C TYR A 230 -9.19 -12.75 9.19
N PHE A 231 -9.72 -11.58 9.52
CA PHE A 231 -9.22 -10.81 10.66
C PHE A 231 -9.79 -11.26 12.02
N THR A 232 -10.84 -12.08 12.04
CA THR A 232 -11.53 -12.48 13.27
C THR A 232 -10.68 -13.38 14.18
N PRO A 233 -10.06 -14.48 13.70
CA PRO A 233 -9.29 -15.37 14.56
C PRO A 233 -8.12 -14.70 15.26
N GLY A 234 -7.35 -13.88 14.54
CA GLY A 234 -6.20 -13.16 15.11
C GLY A 234 -6.60 -12.10 16.13
N ALA A 235 -7.74 -11.43 15.93
CA ALA A 235 -8.28 -10.49 16.90
C ALA A 235 -8.76 -11.20 18.18
N TYR A 236 -9.44 -12.34 18.02
CA TYR A 236 -9.93 -13.15 19.12
C TYR A 236 -8.80 -13.77 19.95
N ASP A 237 -7.83 -14.40 19.30
CA ASP A 237 -6.73 -15.10 19.98
C ASP A 237 -5.84 -14.13 20.78
N ARG A 238 -5.62 -12.91 20.27
CA ARG A 238 -4.81 -11.89 20.95
C ARG A 238 -5.52 -11.25 22.14
N LYS A 239 -6.85 -11.12 22.10
CA LYS A 239 -7.62 -10.32 23.07
C LYS A 239 -8.39 -11.17 24.09
N GLY A 240 -8.69 -12.43 23.76
CA GLY A 240 -9.64 -13.23 24.51
C GLY A 240 -11.09 -12.71 24.36
N ILE A 241 -12.05 -13.46 24.90
CA ILE A 241 -13.50 -13.23 24.68
C ILE A 241 -13.94 -11.83 25.10
N GLY A 242 -13.67 -11.43 26.35
CA GLY A 242 -14.20 -10.18 26.91
C GLY A 242 -13.74 -8.94 26.14
N LYS A 243 -12.42 -8.79 25.94
CA LYS A 243 -11.87 -7.65 25.20
C LYS A 243 -12.19 -7.71 23.70
N PHE A 244 -12.31 -8.91 23.12
CA PHE A 244 -12.78 -9.07 21.74
C PHE A 244 -14.18 -8.49 21.55
N TRP A 245 -15.13 -8.85 22.42
CA TRP A 245 -16.51 -8.36 22.34
C TRP A 245 -16.65 -6.89 22.70
N LYS A 246 -15.94 -6.41 23.72
CA LYS A 246 -15.90 -4.97 24.03
C LYS A 246 -15.47 -4.15 22.81
N ASP A 247 -14.39 -4.55 22.16
CA ASP A 247 -13.87 -3.83 20.99
C ASP A 247 -14.81 -3.96 19.77
N ARG A 248 -15.47 -5.12 19.58
CA ARG A 248 -16.45 -5.33 18.50
C ARG A 248 -17.72 -4.49 18.71
N LEU A 249 -18.28 -4.48 19.91
CA LEU A 249 -19.48 -3.70 20.22
C LEU A 249 -19.20 -2.19 20.14
N LEU A 250 -18.04 -1.73 20.59
CA LEU A 250 -17.67 -0.31 20.44
C LEU A 250 -17.43 0.11 19.00
N ARG A 251 -16.86 -0.78 18.16
CA ARG A 251 -16.53 -0.45 16.77
C ARG A 251 -17.61 -0.75 15.77
N LEU A 252 -18.48 -1.72 16.03
CA LEU A 252 -19.55 -2.14 15.12
C LEU A 252 -20.92 -1.84 15.72
N GLY A 253 -21.18 -2.29 16.96
CA GLY A 253 -22.49 -2.14 17.60
C GLY A 253 -22.88 -0.67 17.83
N LEU A 254 -21.98 0.14 18.40
CA LEU A 254 -22.26 1.55 18.66
C LEU A 254 -22.46 2.34 17.35
N PRO A 255 -21.60 2.26 16.32
CA PRO A 255 -21.87 2.91 15.03
C PRO A 255 -23.13 2.40 14.33
N MET A 256 -23.43 1.10 14.42
CA MET A 256 -24.67 0.53 13.87
C MET A 256 -25.90 1.16 14.51
N LEU A 257 -25.97 1.20 15.84
CA LEU A 257 -27.10 1.82 16.56
C LEU A 257 -27.19 3.33 16.29
N ALA A 258 -26.05 4.03 16.32
CA ALA A 258 -26.03 5.46 16.03
C ALA A 258 -26.52 5.76 14.61
N TYR A 259 -26.14 4.93 13.64
CA TYR A 259 -26.65 5.07 12.28
C TYR A 259 -28.15 4.79 12.22
N THR A 260 -28.57 3.62 12.73
CA THR A 260 -29.92 3.08 12.58
C THR A 260 -31.00 4.02 13.13
N TYR A 261 -30.72 4.64 14.28
CA TYR A 261 -31.69 5.48 14.97
C TYR A 261 -31.51 6.97 14.68
N ILE A 262 -30.30 7.43 14.36
CA ILE A 262 -30.00 8.87 14.25
C ILE A 262 -29.59 9.25 12.84
N LEU A 263 -28.58 8.60 12.26
CA LEU A 263 -28.02 9.06 10.98
C LEU A 263 -28.92 8.74 9.79
N SER A 264 -29.62 7.59 9.77
CA SER A 264 -30.56 7.22 8.71
C SER A 264 -31.71 8.22 8.54
N ARG A 265 -32.05 8.98 9.59
CA ARG A 265 -33.08 10.03 9.52
C ARG A 265 -32.77 11.09 8.48
N ILE A 266 -31.50 11.37 8.21
CA ILE A 266 -31.09 12.40 7.25
C ILE A 266 -31.48 12.00 5.82
N PRO A 267 -31.00 10.87 5.26
CA PRO A 267 -31.39 10.46 3.92
C PRO A 267 -32.89 10.14 3.83
N ASN A 268 -33.51 9.55 4.86
CA ASN A 268 -34.95 9.21 4.82
C ASN A 268 -35.82 10.47 4.80
N TYR A 269 -35.45 11.50 5.56
CA TYR A 269 -36.17 12.78 5.49
C TYR A 269 -36.02 13.44 4.12
N ILE A 270 -34.84 13.35 3.51
CA ILE A 270 -34.61 13.89 2.16
C ILE A 270 -35.52 13.20 1.16
N ASP A 271 -35.59 11.87 1.20
CA ASP A 271 -36.47 11.10 0.35
C ASP A 271 -37.95 11.44 0.60
N ALA A 272 -38.38 11.46 1.86
CA ALA A 272 -39.76 11.80 2.20
C ALA A 272 -40.18 13.21 1.73
N VAL A 273 -39.27 14.19 1.77
CA VAL A 273 -39.53 15.52 1.21
C VAL A 273 -39.58 15.49 -0.32
N ALA A 274 -38.66 14.76 -0.96
CA ALA A 274 -38.50 14.77 -2.40
C ALA A 274 -39.56 13.94 -3.15
N ASN A 275 -39.87 12.75 -2.64
CA ASN A 275 -40.68 11.73 -3.30
C ASN A 275 -42.06 11.56 -2.65
N GLU A 276 -42.20 11.77 -1.34
CA GLU A 276 -43.50 11.63 -0.63
C GLU A 276 -44.22 12.98 -0.38
N GLY A 277 -43.58 14.11 -0.70
CA GLY A 277 -44.16 15.44 -0.53
C GLY A 277 -44.28 15.90 0.92
N MET A 278 -43.43 15.38 1.81
CA MET A 278 -43.41 15.73 3.24
C MET A 278 -43.23 17.24 3.46
N GLN A 279 -44.11 17.82 4.29
CA GLN A 279 -44.11 19.26 4.62
C GLN A 279 -43.62 19.57 6.05
N SER A 280 -43.56 18.57 6.92
CA SER A 280 -43.09 18.74 8.29
C SER A 280 -41.59 19.06 8.33
N SER A 281 -41.14 19.81 9.33
CA SER A 281 -39.71 20.07 9.49
C SER A 281 -38.95 18.80 9.88
N PHE A 282 -37.63 18.77 9.62
CA PHE A 282 -36.75 17.67 10.02
C PHE A 282 -36.89 17.30 11.51
N GLY A 283 -37.01 18.29 12.40
CA GLY A 283 -37.16 18.03 13.84
C GLY A 283 -38.47 17.31 14.18
N GLN A 284 -39.57 17.67 13.51
CA GLN A 284 -40.85 17.00 13.68
C GLN A 284 -40.79 15.56 13.14
N PHE A 285 -40.24 15.38 11.94
CA PHE A 285 -40.01 14.06 11.35
C PHE A 285 -39.14 13.18 12.23
N PHE A 286 -38.02 13.71 12.72
CA PHE A 286 -37.10 12.98 13.58
C PHE A 286 -37.79 12.47 14.85
N ILE A 287 -38.56 13.33 15.52
CA ILE A 287 -39.25 12.96 16.77
C ILE A 287 -40.37 11.95 16.49
N SER A 288 -41.14 12.13 15.42
CA SER A 288 -42.26 11.24 15.11
C SER A 288 -41.82 9.85 14.64
N THR A 289 -40.67 9.76 13.98
CA THR A 289 -40.16 8.51 13.38
C THR A 289 -39.11 7.79 14.21
N PHE A 290 -38.60 8.41 15.29
CA PHE A 290 -37.46 7.91 16.06
C PHE A 290 -37.60 6.44 16.50
N TRP A 291 -38.81 6.02 16.90
CA TRP A 291 -39.07 4.66 17.40
C TRP A 291 -39.79 3.76 16.40
N THR A 292 -40.45 4.33 15.40
CA THR A 292 -41.38 3.60 14.52
C THR A 292 -40.80 3.25 13.16
N ASP A 293 -39.71 3.90 12.76
CA ASP A 293 -39.17 3.80 11.40
C ASP A 293 -37.65 3.55 11.41
N ALA A 294 -37.17 2.75 12.37
CA ALA A 294 -35.75 2.39 12.47
C ALA A 294 -35.25 1.78 11.14
N ASP A 295 -34.19 2.37 10.57
CA ASP A 295 -33.65 1.98 9.26
C ASP A 295 -32.16 1.73 9.41
N GLU A 296 -31.76 0.48 9.18
CA GLU A 296 -30.41 0.00 9.29
C GLU A 296 -29.47 0.56 8.21
N GLY A 297 -29.99 0.93 7.04
CA GLY A 297 -29.25 1.31 5.85
C GLY A 297 -28.08 0.36 5.59
N PRO A 298 -26.83 0.85 5.43
CA PRO A 298 -25.69 -0.03 5.22
C PRO A 298 -25.30 -0.83 6.48
N THR A 299 -25.90 -0.60 7.65
CA THR A 299 -25.44 -1.22 8.89
C THR A 299 -25.94 -2.65 9.11
N TRP A 300 -26.80 -3.18 8.22
CA TRP A 300 -27.12 -4.61 8.17
C TRP A 300 -25.87 -5.51 8.13
N PHE A 301 -24.82 -5.08 7.44
CA PHE A 301 -23.55 -5.83 7.38
C PHE A 301 -22.85 -5.88 8.75
N LEU A 302 -22.95 -4.81 9.54
CA LEU A 302 -22.37 -4.74 10.90
C LEU A 302 -23.14 -5.70 11.81
N PHE A 303 -24.46 -5.73 11.69
CA PHE A 303 -25.34 -6.67 12.40
C PHE A 303 -24.98 -8.12 12.06
N ALA A 304 -24.95 -8.47 10.77
CA ALA A 304 -24.56 -9.81 10.31
C ALA A 304 -23.14 -10.18 10.77
N LEU A 305 -22.19 -9.24 10.77
CA LEU A 305 -20.83 -9.47 11.25
C LEU A 305 -20.75 -9.71 12.77
N LEU A 306 -21.62 -9.06 13.57
CA LEU A 306 -21.75 -9.37 14.99
C LEU A 306 -22.29 -10.79 15.17
N ALA A 307 -23.31 -11.19 14.41
CA ALA A 307 -23.84 -12.56 14.43
C ALA A 307 -22.77 -13.61 14.05
N PHE A 308 -21.97 -13.35 13.02
CA PHE A 308 -20.88 -14.25 12.62
C PHE A 308 -19.76 -14.30 13.66
N SER A 309 -19.48 -13.17 14.33
CA SER A 309 -18.54 -13.12 15.45
C SER A 309 -19.03 -13.93 16.65
N LEU A 310 -20.35 -13.96 16.89
CA LEU A 310 -21.00 -14.83 17.87
C LEU A 310 -20.85 -16.30 17.50
N GLY A 311 -21.19 -16.67 16.27
CA GLY A 311 -21.00 -18.03 15.77
C GLY A 311 -19.55 -18.51 15.93
N TYR A 312 -18.58 -17.67 15.58
CA TYR A 312 -17.16 -17.98 15.79
C TYR A 312 -16.79 -18.15 17.27
N THR A 313 -17.30 -17.28 18.15
CA THR A 313 -17.05 -17.36 19.59
C THR A 313 -17.61 -18.67 20.16
N LEU A 314 -18.85 -19.02 19.82
CA LEU A 314 -19.50 -20.27 20.23
C LEU A 314 -18.72 -21.49 19.74
N TRP A 315 -18.32 -21.49 18.46
CA TRP A 315 -17.48 -22.55 17.91
C TRP A 315 -16.16 -22.70 18.67
N ARG A 316 -15.50 -21.60 19.04
CA ARG A 316 -14.25 -21.62 19.83
C ARG A 316 -14.45 -22.08 21.27
N LEU A 317 -15.60 -21.81 21.87
CA LEU A 317 -15.93 -22.31 23.21
C LEU A 317 -16.09 -23.84 23.19
N VAL A 318 -16.79 -24.38 22.18
CA VAL A 318 -17.02 -25.82 22.02
C VAL A 318 -15.73 -26.56 21.62
N THR A 319 -14.92 -25.98 20.72
CA THR A 319 -13.70 -26.62 20.20
C THR A 319 -12.45 -26.34 21.03
N ARG A 320 -12.55 -25.63 22.16
CA ARG A 320 -11.38 -25.23 22.98
C ARG A 320 -10.47 -26.39 23.38
N LYS A 321 -11.06 -27.56 23.66
CA LYS A 321 -10.34 -28.77 24.07
C LYS A 321 -9.80 -29.58 22.88
N ALA A 322 -10.33 -29.35 21.70
CA ALA A 322 -9.92 -30.05 20.51
C ALA A 322 -8.67 -29.36 19.93
N ARG A 323 -7.61 -30.11 19.61
CA ARG A 323 -6.35 -29.59 19.02
C ARG A 323 -6.52 -29.13 17.56
N LEU A 324 -7.70 -28.60 17.19
CA LEU A 324 -8.05 -28.18 15.83
C LEU A 324 -7.09 -27.11 15.28
N ALA A 325 -6.59 -26.21 16.13
CA ALA A 325 -5.71 -25.13 15.69
C ALA A 325 -4.45 -25.63 14.94
N ASN A 326 -3.88 -26.78 15.37
CA ASN A 326 -2.69 -27.36 14.75
C ASN A 326 -2.99 -28.07 13.43
N TRP A 327 -4.22 -28.55 13.23
CA TRP A 327 -4.64 -29.15 11.98
C TRP A 327 -4.98 -28.06 10.96
N LEU A 328 -5.74 -27.04 11.39
CA LEU A 328 -6.12 -25.90 10.55
C LEU A 328 -4.90 -25.14 10.00
N SER A 329 -3.81 -25.05 10.76
CA SER A 329 -2.60 -24.36 10.29
C SER A 329 -1.86 -25.07 9.15
N LYS A 330 -2.21 -26.33 8.85
CA LYS A 330 -1.57 -27.16 7.83
C LYS A 330 -2.36 -27.29 6.53
N LEU A 331 -3.54 -26.66 6.42
CA LEU A 331 -4.35 -26.79 5.21
C LEU A 331 -3.65 -26.14 4.00
N PRO A 332 -3.53 -26.86 2.87
CA PRO A 332 -2.95 -26.29 1.66
C PRO A 332 -3.85 -25.18 1.10
N VAL A 333 -3.26 -24.25 0.34
CA VAL A 333 -4.03 -23.27 -0.42
C VAL A 333 -4.97 -24.00 -1.38
N PRO A 334 -6.27 -23.66 -1.43
CA PRO A 334 -7.21 -24.28 -2.35
C PRO A 334 -6.73 -24.18 -3.80
N LYS A 335 -6.70 -25.30 -4.51
CA LYS A 335 -6.40 -25.33 -5.94
C LYS A 335 -7.60 -24.82 -6.74
N THR A 336 -7.40 -24.47 -8.00
CA THR A 336 -8.47 -24.02 -8.91
C THR A 336 -9.67 -24.99 -8.92
N GLY A 337 -9.43 -26.30 -9.00
CA GLY A 337 -10.51 -27.29 -8.97
C GLY A 337 -11.32 -27.29 -7.66
N THR A 338 -10.67 -27.06 -6.51
CA THR A 338 -11.34 -26.91 -5.22
C THR A 338 -12.20 -25.64 -5.19
N LEU A 339 -11.68 -24.53 -5.73
CA LEU A 339 -12.42 -23.27 -5.80
C LEU A 339 -13.64 -23.36 -6.73
N LEU A 340 -13.52 -24.08 -7.86
CA LEU A 340 -14.66 -24.37 -8.74
C LEU A 340 -15.69 -25.28 -8.07
N ALA A 341 -15.25 -26.30 -7.32
CA ALA A 341 -16.16 -27.14 -6.54
C ALA A 341 -16.89 -26.32 -5.47
N VAL A 342 -16.21 -25.39 -4.80
CA VAL A 342 -16.83 -24.45 -3.85
C VAL A 342 -17.85 -23.54 -4.55
N ALA A 343 -17.55 -23.05 -5.76
CA ALA A 343 -18.49 -22.26 -6.55
C ALA A 343 -19.76 -23.07 -6.92
N LEU A 344 -19.62 -24.36 -7.26
CA LEU A 344 -20.76 -25.24 -7.50
C LEU A 344 -21.60 -25.45 -6.24
N VAL A 345 -20.93 -25.65 -5.10
CA VAL A 345 -21.61 -25.75 -3.80
C VAL A 345 -22.36 -24.46 -3.48
N PHE A 346 -21.78 -23.29 -3.76
CA PHE A 346 -22.48 -22.00 -3.61
C PHE A 346 -23.74 -21.99 -4.45
N GLY A 347 -23.62 -22.30 -5.75
CA GLY A 347 -24.77 -22.26 -6.64
C GLY A 347 -25.87 -23.23 -6.25
N ALA A 348 -25.51 -24.44 -5.79
CA ALA A 348 -26.47 -25.41 -5.30
C ALA A 348 -27.20 -24.94 -4.03
N PHE A 349 -26.47 -24.36 -3.05
CA PHE A 349 -27.09 -23.80 -1.85
C PHE A 349 -27.96 -22.58 -2.15
N THR A 350 -27.49 -21.67 -3.01
CA THR A 350 -28.28 -20.52 -3.44
C THR A 350 -29.56 -20.99 -4.10
N PHE A 351 -29.49 -21.89 -5.10
CA PHE A 351 -30.67 -22.45 -5.76
C PHE A 351 -31.66 -23.09 -4.77
N ALA A 352 -31.16 -23.85 -3.79
CA ALA A 352 -32.01 -24.47 -2.77
C ALA A 352 -32.76 -23.43 -1.92
N ILE A 353 -32.11 -22.30 -1.57
CA ILE A 353 -32.76 -21.20 -0.84
C ILE A 353 -33.76 -20.45 -1.71
N LEU A 354 -33.45 -20.25 -3.00
CA LEU A 354 -34.36 -19.57 -3.94
C LEU A 354 -35.73 -20.25 -4.04
N GLN A 355 -35.86 -21.53 -3.67
CA GLN A 355 -37.15 -22.23 -3.67
C GLN A 355 -38.11 -21.77 -2.56
N TRP A 356 -37.57 -21.14 -1.51
CA TRP A 356 -38.33 -20.67 -0.35
C TRP A 356 -38.29 -19.15 -0.21
N LEU A 357 -37.21 -18.54 -0.70
CA LEU A 357 -36.95 -17.10 -0.65
C LEU A 357 -36.47 -16.66 -2.03
N PRO A 358 -37.41 -16.30 -2.93
CA PRO A 358 -37.10 -15.78 -4.25
C PRO A 358 -36.04 -14.68 -4.24
N LEU A 359 -35.24 -14.63 -5.30
CA LEU A 359 -34.20 -13.62 -5.46
C LEU A 359 -34.83 -12.23 -5.50
N GLY A 360 -34.43 -11.37 -4.56
CA GLY A 360 -34.94 -10.01 -4.43
C GLY A 360 -35.79 -9.82 -3.18
N GLU A 361 -36.36 -10.89 -2.62
CA GLU A 361 -37.08 -10.80 -1.35
C GLU A 361 -36.14 -10.44 -0.18
N MET A 362 -36.64 -9.57 0.68
CA MET A 362 -36.03 -9.14 1.93
C MET A 362 -36.68 -9.87 3.09
N PHE A 363 -35.89 -10.28 4.08
CA PHE A 363 -36.39 -10.86 5.32
C PHE A 363 -36.05 -9.95 6.50
N ASP A 364 -37.09 -9.46 7.18
CA ASP A 364 -36.93 -8.51 8.28
C ASP A 364 -36.63 -9.23 9.60
N VAL A 365 -35.50 -8.89 10.20
CA VAL A 365 -35.09 -9.36 11.51
C VAL A 365 -35.34 -8.25 12.53
N PHE A 366 -36.16 -8.58 13.55
CA PHE A 366 -36.62 -7.64 14.58
C PHE A 366 -37.40 -6.41 14.06
N GLY A 367 -37.87 -6.45 12.81
CA GLY A 367 -38.55 -5.33 12.16
C GLY A 367 -37.67 -4.12 11.88
N VAL A 368 -36.33 -4.31 11.84
CA VAL A 368 -35.35 -3.22 11.64
C VAL A 368 -34.24 -3.61 10.68
N PHE A 369 -33.87 -4.89 10.57
CA PHE A 369 -32.78 -5.32 9.68
C PHE A 369 -33.33 -6.17 8.55
N SER A 370 -33.47 -5.59 7.36
CA SER A 370 -33.93 -6.26 6.15
C SER A 370 -32.76 -6.98 5.47
N LEU A 371 -32.83 -8.31 5.43
CA LEU A 371 -31.73 -9.15 4.96
C LEU A 371 -32.12 -10.00 3.75
N GLN A 372 -31.30 -9.95 2.70
CA GLN A 372 -31.38 -10.87 1.57
C GLN A 372 -30.73 -12.22 1.91
N LEU A 373 -31.49 -13.08 2.61
CA LEU A 373 -31.00 -14.38 3.11
C LEU A 373 -30.51 -15.33 2.01
N GLN A 374 -30.97 -15.15 0.78
CA GLN A 374 -30.51 -15.88 -0.41
C GLN A 374 -28.99 -15.78 -0.65
N PHE A 375 -28.33 -14.70 -0.19
CA PHE A 375 -26.88 -14.55 -0.31
C PHE A 375 -26.09 -15.06 0.92
N PHE A 376 -26.76 -15.36 2.03
CA PHE A 376 -26.09 -15.73 3.28
C PHE A 376 -25.29 -17.04 3.22
N PRO A 377 -25.65 -18.08 2.45
CA PRO A 377 -24.77 -19.25 2.29
C PRO A 377 -23.38 -18.86 1.79
N THR A 378 -23.33 -18.03 0.76
CA THR A 378 -22.09 -17.50 0.20
C THR A 378 -21.33 -16.70 1.26
N TYR A 379 -22.02 -15.85 2.03
CA TYR A 379 -21.41 -15.05 3.09
C TYR A 379 -20.81 -15.91 4.21
N ILE A 380 -21.54 -16.94 4.66
CA ILE A 380 -21.09 -17.88 5.71
C ILE A 380 -19.88 -18.65 5.23
N ILE A 381 -19.92 -19.23 4.03
CA ILE A 381 -18.82 -20.05 3.54
C ILE A 381 -17.59 -19.19 3.27
N LEU A 382 -17.74 -17.99 2.71
CA LEU A 382 -16.62 -17.06 2.51
C LEU A 382 -16.05 -16.56 3.84
N PHE A 383 -16.88 -16.29 4.85
CA PHE A 383 -16.40 -15.99 6.19
C PHE A 383 -15.57 -17.15 6.77
N ILE A 384 -16.04 -18.39 6.64
CA ILE A 384 -15.30 -19.59 7.03
C ILE A 384 -13.99 -19.71 6.25
N ALA A 385 -14.02 -19.55 4.93
CA ALA A 385 -12.84 -19.56 4.08
C ALA A 385 -11.83 -18.49 4.50
N GLY A 386 -12.29 -17.31 4.92
CA GLY A 386 -11.46 -16.26 5.50
C GLY A 386 -10.77 -16.71 6.78
N MET A 387 -11.50 -17.35 7.69
CA MET A 387 -10.92 -17.90 8.93
C MET A 387 -9.85 -18.94 8.63
N LEU A 388 -10.10 -19.85 7.69
CA LEU A 388 -9.13 -20.85 7.23
C LEU A 388 -7.91 -20.17 6.60
N ALA A 389 -8.13 -19.17 5.75
CA ALA A 389 -7.08 -18.39 5.11
C ALA A 389 -6.14 -17.73 6.11
N TYR A 390 -6.66 -17.24 7.24
CA TYR A 390 -5.83 -16.70 8.32
C TYR A 390 -5.03 -17.79 9.03
N ARG A 391 -5.69 -18.91 9.38
CA ARG A 391 -5.05 -20.00 10.13
C ARG A 391 -3.91 -20.66 9.36
N SER A 392 -4.08 -20.82 8.05
CA SER A 392 -3.14 -21.52 7.17
C SER A 392 -2.24 -20.58 6.36
N ASP A 393 -2.39 -19.27 6.56
CA ASP A 393 -1.64 -18.22 5.86
C ASP A 393 -1.80 -18.29 4.33
N TRP A 394 -3.04 -18.44 3.86
CA TRP A 394 -3.31 -18.58 2.41
C TRP A 394 -2.99 -17.30 1.65
N LEU A 395 -3.26 -16.12 2.20
CA LEU A 395 -3.12 -14.85 1.47
C LEU A 395 -1.68 -14.50 1.09
N THR A 396 -0.70 -14.97 1.86
CA THR A 396 0.72 -14.84 1.52
C THR A 396 1.16 -15.91 0.51
N LYS A 397 0.65 -17.15 0.68
CA LYS A 397 0.99 -18.34 -0.12
C LYS A 397 0.22 -18.50 -1.42
N LEU A 398 -0.79 -17.66 -1.69
CA LEU A 398 -1.61 -17.72 -2.90
C LEU A 398 -0.72 -17.73 -4.16
N PRO A 399 -0.87 -18.69 -5.08
CA PRO A 399 -0.13 -18.69 -6.32
C PRO A 399 -0.62 -17.55 -7.22
N GLY A 400 0.29 -16.78 -7.83
CA GLY A 400 -0.06 -15.71 -8.78
C GLY A 400 -0.44 -16.22 -10.19
N LYS A 401 -0.12 -17.49 -10.51
CA LYS A 401 -0.28 -18.10 -11.83
C LYS A 401 -1.72 -18.15 -12.39
N PRO A 402 -2.81 -18.31 -11.61
CA PRO A 402 -4.14 -18.51 -12.18
C PRO A 402 -4.88 -17.20 -12.53
N LEU A 403 -4.27 -16.01 -12.43
CA LEU A 403 -4.97 -14.74 -12.73
C LEU A 403 -5.58 -14.71 -14.13
N ARG A 404 -4.88 -15.21 -15.15
CA ARG A 404 -5.40 -15.25 -16.54
C ARG A 404 -6.67 -16.09 -16.64
N PHE A 405 -6.68 -17.26 -16.01
CA PHE A 405 -7.84 -18.16 -16.00
C PHE A 405 -9.04 -17.48 -15.35
N TRP A 406 -8.87 -16.94 -14.14
CA TRP A 406 -9.95 -16.26 -13.44
C TRP A 406 -10.43 -15.01 -14.17
N GLY A 407 -9.51 -14.24 -14.76
CA GLY A 407 -9.82 -13.04 -15.54
C GLY A 407 -10.68 -13.35 -16.77
N TRP A 408 -10.31 -14.37 -17.56
CA TRP A 408 -11.12 -14.81 -18.70
C TRP A 408 -12.46 -15.41 -18.28
N LEU A 409 -12.50 -16.19 -17.20
CA LEU A 409 -13.76 -16.70 -16.66
C LEU A 409 -14.67 -15.56 -16.19
N SER A 410 -14.12 -14.54 -15.53
CA SER A 410 -14.86 -13.36 -15.07
C SER A 410 -15.42 -12.57 -16.25
N ALA A 411 -14.59 -12.31 -17.27
CA ALA A 411 -15.04 -11.64 -18.49
C ALA A 411 -16.13 -12.44 -19.22
N GLY A 412 -15.97 -13.76 -19.28
CA GLY A 412 -16.98 -14.66 -19.83
C GLY A 412 -18.31 -14.59 -19.07
N LEU A 413 -18.28 -14.58 -17.73
CA LEU A 413 -19.49 -14.49 -16.91
C LEU A 413 -20.23 -13.16 -17.10
N VAL A 414 -19.51 -12.02 -17.10
CA VAL A 414 -20.08 -10.68 -17.34
C VAL A 414 -20.73 -10.62 -18.72
N VAL A 415 -20.03 -11.07 -19.77
CA VAL A 415 -20.57 -11.05 -21.14
C VAL A 415 -21.72 -12.04 -21.32
N SER A 416 -21.67 -13.19 -20.64
CA SER A 416 -22.73 -14.19 -20.72
C SER A 416 -24.02 -13.80 -20.01
N LEU A 417 -23.97 -12.87 -19.05
CA LEU A 417 -25.12 -12.54 -18.20
C LEU A 417 -26.28 -11.93 -19.02
N PRO A 418 -26.10 -10.89 -19.86
CA PRO A 418 -27.18 -10.38 -20.71
C PRO A 418 -27.73 -11.43 -21.68
N LEU A 419 -26.84 -12.25 -22.25
CA LEU A 419 -27.23 -13.34 -23.16
C LEU A 419 -28.08 -14.39 -22.43
N PHE A 420 -27.72 -14.73 -21.19
CA PHE A 420 -28.47 -15.65 -20.35
C PHE A 420 -29.89 -15.13 -20.08
N PHE A 421 -30.05 -13.86 -19.70
CA PHE A 421 -31.37 -13.25 -19.51
C PHE A 421 -32.19 -13.23 -20.81
N TYR A 422 -31.56 -12.85 -21.93
CA TYR A 422 -32.21 -12.85 -23.24
C TYR A 422 -32.71 -14.25 -23.64
N VAL A 423 -31.84 -15.26 -23.64
CA VAL A 423 -32.18 -16.65 -24.01
C VAL A 423 -33.17 -17.28 -23.02
N GLY A 424 -33.08 -16.93 -21.74
CA GLY A 424 -34.01 -17.42 -20.71
C GLY A 424 -35.41 -16.81 -20.79
N GLY A 425 -35.64 -15.85 -21.70
CA GLY A 425 -36.95 -15.25 -21.97
C GLY A 425 -37.27 -14.03 -21.10
N ALA A 426 -36.26 -13.34 -20.55
CA ALA A 426 -36.48 -12.12 -19.76
C ALA A 426 -37.22 -11.04 -20.57
N VAL A 427 -36.90 -10.90 -21.85
CA VAL A 427 -37.58 -9.97 -22.78
C VAL A 427 -39.02 -10.38 -23.10
N ASP A 428 -39.36 -11.66 -22.89
CA ASP A 428 -40.72 -12.19 -23.06
C ASP A 428 -41.54 -12.11 -21.76
N GLY A 429 -41.07 -11.35 -20.75
CA GLY A 429 -41.75 -11.20 -19.46
C GLY A 429 -41.56 -12.38 -18.49
N LYS A 430 -40.58 -13.27 -18.73
CA LYS A 430 -40.34 -14.48 -17.89
C LYS A 430 -39.29 -14.25 -16.80
N LEU A 431 -39.18 -13.03 -16.27
CA LEU A 431 -38.20 -12.69 -15.24
C LEU A 431 -38.35 -13.52 -13.96
N ASP A 432 -39.58 -13.87 -13.58
CA ASP A 432 -39.86 -14.66 -12.37
C ASP A 432 -39.18 -16.03 -12.36
N TYR A 433 -38.97 -16.65 -13.53
CA TYR A 433 -38.30 -17.95 -13.65
C TYR A 433 -36.82 -17.91 -13.25
N PHE A 434 -36.21 -16.73 -13.27
CA PHE A 434 -34.83 -16.53 -12.81
C PHE A 434 -34.75 -16.40 -11.29
N MET A 435 -35.83 -15.93 -10.65
CA MET A 435 -35.84 -15.57 -9.23
C MET A 435 -36.09 -16.77 -8.32
N SER A 436 -36.92 -17.73 -8.75
CA SER A 436 -37.24 -18.94 -7.99
C SER A 436 -37.81 -20.06 -8.87
N GLY A 437 -38.10 -21.21 -8.26
CA GLY A 437 -38.81 -22.31 -8.90
C GLY A 437 -37.91 -23.36 -9.56
N MET A 438 -38.52 -24.49 -9.91
CA MET A 438 -37.86 -25.65 -10.53
C MET A 438 -37.68 -25.47 -12.04
N HIS A 439 -37.09 -24.34 -12.43
CA HIS A 439 -36.80 -23.99 -13.81
C HIS A 439 -35.28 -23.98 -14.05
N TRP A 440 -34.87 -24.25 -15.29
CA TRP A 440 -33.45 -24.22 -15.64
C TRP A 440 -32.85 -22.82 -15.48
N GLN A 441 -33.65 -21.76 -15.63
CA GLN A 441 -33.25 -20.38 -15.37
C GLN A 441 -32.83 -20.19 -13.91
N SER A 442 -33.64 -20.59 -12.93
CA SER A 442 -33.30 -20.50 -11.51
C SER A 442 -32.04 -21.31 -11.16
N VAL A 443 -31.89 -22.53 -11.72
CA VAL A 443 -30.66 -23.33 -11.55
C VAL A 443 -29.44 -22.60 -12.13
N ALA A 444 -29.57 -22.05 -13.34
CA ALA A 444 -28.50 -21.31 -13.99
C ALA A 444 -28.15 -20.01 -13.23
N THR A 445 -29.14 -19.30 -12.67
CA THR A 445 -28.93 -18.14 -11.78
C THR A 445 -28.10 -18.54 -10.57
N GLY A 446 -28.46 -19.61 -9.87
CA GLY A 446 -27.69 -20.11 -8.73
C GLY A 446 -26.24 -20.45 -9.11
N LEU A 447 -26.06 -21.23 -10.18
CA LEU A 447 -24.72 -21.60 -10.67
C LEU A 447 -23.90 -20.39 -11.10
N TRP A 448 -24.50 -19.43 -11.80
CA TRP A 448 -23.85 -18.20 -12.23
C TRP A 448 -23.41 -17.37 -11.02
N LEU A 449 -24.28 -17.18 -10.02
CA LEU A 449 -23.95 -16.47 -8.77
C LEU A 449 -22.77 -17.14 -8.04
N GLY A 450 -22.78 -18.46 -7.91
CA GLY A 450 -21.70 -19.21 -7.28
C GLY A 450 -20.35 -19.09 -8.01
N LEU A 451 -20.37 -19.18 -9.35
CA LEU A 451 -19.19 -19.02 -10.19
C LEU A 451 -18.67 -17.59 -10.17
N ALA A 452 -19.55 -16.59 -10.30
CA ALA A 452 -19.22 -15.17 -10.26
C ALA A 452 -18.61 -14.79 -8.91
N ALA A 453 -19.19 -15.25 -7.79
CA ALA A 453 -18.68 -15.01 -6.44
C ALA A 453 -17.20 -15.38 -6.31
N VAL A 454 -16.80 -16.56 -6.80
CA VAL A 454 -15.42 -17.05 -6.74
C VAL A 454 -14.55 -16.39 -7.81
N ALA A 455 -15.01 -16.34 -9.06
CA ALA A 455 -14.22 -15.83 -10.17
C ALA A 455 -13.88 -14.35 -10.01
N PHE A 456 -14.88 -13.51 -9.69
CA PHE A 456 -14.67 -12.08 -9.49
C PHE A 456 -13.79 -11.81 -8.28
N SER A 457 -14.02 -12.52 -7.17
CA SER A 457 -13.17 -12.42 -5.96
C SER A 457 -11.72 -12.79 -6.25
N MET A 458 -11.47 -13.88 -6.97
CA MET A 458 -10.13 -14.33 -7.32
C MET A 458 -9.45 -13.39 -8.31
N THR A 459 -10.17 -12.93 -9.35
CA THR A 459 -9.66 -11.97 -10.33
C THR A 459 -9.23 -10.68 -9.64
N LEU A 460 -10.12 -10.06 -8.85
CA LEU A 460 -9.82 -8.80 -8.17
C LEU A 460 -8.66 -8.95 -7.18
N THR A 461 -8.67 -10.01 -6.37
CA THR A 461 -7.63 -10.27 -5.36
C THR A 461 -6.26 -10.49 -6.00
N LEU A 462 -6.17 -11.34 -7.02
CA LEU A 462 -4.91 -11.64 -7.69
C LEU A 462 -4.41 -10.45 -8.52
N TRP A 463 -5.31 -9.71 -9.16
CA TRP A 463 -4.98 -8.53 -9.94
C TRP A 463 -4.38 -7.42 -9.06
N LEU A 464 -5.02 -7.10 -7.92
CA LEU A 464 -4.49 -6.12 -6.97
C LEU A 464 -3.20 -6.59 -6.31
N ARG A 465 -3.09 -7.87 -5.94
CA ARG A 465 -1.86 -8.42 -5.35
C ARG A 465 -0.65 -8.29 -6.29
N GLY A 466 -0.85 -8.43 -7.60
CA GLY A 466 0.21 -8.28 -8.60
C GLY A 466 0.59 -6.83 -8.91
N ARG A 467 -0.24 -5.84 -8.56
CA ARG A 467 -0.06 -4.44 -8.95
C ARG A 467 0.18 -3.47 -7.79
N VAL A 468 -0.33 -3.77 -6.60
CA VAL A 468 -0.20 -2.89 -5.44
C VAL A 468 1.09 -3.21 -4.69
N SER A 469 2.03 -2.26 -4.73
CA SER A 469 3.26 -2.34 -3.94
C SER A 469 3.00 -2.18 -2.44
N ALA A 470 3.87 -2.76 -1.61
CA ALA A 470 3.77 -2.65 -0.15
C ALA A 470 3.82 -1.19 0.36
N ASN A 471 4.47 -0.30 -0.40
CA ASN A 471 4.64 1.12 -0.05
C ASN A 471 3.64 2.05 -0.76
N ASN A 472 2.51 1.52 -1.22
CA ASN A 472 1.53 2.31 -1.96
C ASN A 472 0.89 3.40 -1.06
N LYS A 473 1.11 4.68 -1.43
CA LYS A 473 0.61 5.85 -0.71
C LYS A 473 -0.91 5.91 -0.66
N LEU A 474 -1.59 5.52 -1.74
CA LEU A 474 -3.04 5.48 -1.80
C LEU A 474 -3.60 4.44 -0.82
N ALA A 475 -3.01 3.23 -0.80
CA ALA A 475 -3.36 2.20 0.18
C ALA A 475 -3.17 2.67 1.63
N ALA A 476 -2.08 3.40 1.88
CA ALA A 476 -1.82 4.00 3.19
C ALA A 476 -2.88 5.05 3.59
N PHE A 477 -3.34 5.87 2.64
CA PHE A 477 -4.37 6.90 2.85
C PHE A 477 -5.77 6.31 3.04
N VAL A 478 -6.19 5.33 2.23
CA VAL A 478 -7.58 4.83 2.27
C VAL A 478 -7.86 3.87 3.41
N SER A 479 -6.90 3.02 3.78
CA SER A 479 -7.10 1.99 4.80
C SER A 479 -7.71 2.50 6.10
N PRO A 480 -7.21 3.61 6.69
CA PRO A 480 -7.76 4.08 7.94
C PRO A 480 -9.15 4.73 7.73
N ASN A 481 -9.49 5.21 6.52
CA ASN A 481 -10.75 5.90 6.24
C ASN A 481 -11.89 4.98 5.74
N ASN A 482 -11.58 3.79 5.24
CA ASN A 482 -12.55 2.89 4.59
C ASN A 482 -13.81 2.65 5.43
N TYR A 483 -13.67 2.41 6.74
CA TYR A 483 -14.82 2.12 7.59
C TYR A 483 -15.71 3.35 7.82
N ALA A 484 -15.13 4.54 7.96
CA ALA A 484 -15.90 5.78 8.04
C ALA A 484 -16.65 6.06 6.72
N VAL A 485 -15.99 5.90 5.57
CA VAL A 485 -16.61 6.06 4.23
C VAL A 485 -17.80 5.13 4.08
N TYR A 486 -17.65 3.86 4.48
CA TYR A 486 -18.74 2.90 4.48
C TYR A 486 -19.96 3.36 5.28
N LEU A 487 -19.76 3.97 6.44
CA LEU A 487 -20.88 4.37 7.30
C LEU A 487 -21.59 5.64 6.80
N ILE A 488 -20.83 6.60 6.27
CA ILE A 488 -21.36 7.93 5.93
C ILE A 488 -21.83 8.06 4.49
N HIS A 489 -21.55 7.08 3.62
CA HIS A 489 -21.87 7.22 2.20
C HIS A 489 -23.35 7.53 1.90
N PRO A 490 -24.36 7.02 2.64
CA PRO A 490 -25.75 7.36 2.35
C PRO A 490 -26.04 8.84 2.63
N LEU A 491 -25.40 9.39 3.68
CA LEU A 491 -25.51 10.80 4.07
C LEU A 491 -24.92 11.78 3.03
N VAL A 492 -24.12 11.26 2.10
CA VAL A 492 -23.50 12.03 1.02
C VAL A 492 -24.18 11.74 -0.30
N LEU A 493 -24.40 10.45 -0.61
CA LEU A 493 -24.95 10.02 -1.88
C LEU A 493 -26.35 10.59 -2.10
N VAL A 494 -27.25 10.50 -1.11
CA VAL A 494 -28.64 10.94 -1.25
C VAL A 494 -28.77 12.44 -1.54
N PRO A 495 -28.10 13.36 -0.80
CA PRO A 495 -28.07 14.77 -1.18
C PRO A 495 -27.47 15.03 -2.57
N VAL A 496 -26.43 14.28 -2.97
CA VAL A 496 -25.78 14.44 -4.28
C VAL A 496 -26.74 14.02 -5.40
N THR A 497 -27.42 12.89 -5.26
CA THR A 497 -28.38 12.39 -6.26
C THR A 497 -29.62 13.28 -6.32
N LEU A 498 -30.12 13.77 -5.18
CA LEU A 498 -31.17 14.79 -5.17
C LEU A 498 -30.73 16.06 -5.89
N GLY A 499 -29.50 16.53 -5.67
CA GLY A 499 -28.96 17.68 -6.38
C GLY A 499 -28.91 17.46 -7.90
N LEU A 500 -28.60 16.24 -8.33
CA LEU A 500 -28.56 15.86 -9.74
C LEU A 500 -29.95 15.67 -10.37
N SER A 501 -31.00 15.43 -9.57
CA SER A 501 -32.36 15.23 -10.08
C SER A 501 -32.93 16.48 -10.74
N TYR A 502 -32.48 17.67 -10.33
CA TYR A 502 -32.83 18.95 -10.95
C TYR A 502 -32.25 19.17 -12.35
N PHE A 503 -31.34 18.30 -12.80
CA PHE A 503 -30.71 18.40 -14.13
C PHE A 503 -31.28 17.34 -15.07
N ALA A 504 -31.66 17.76 -16.28
CA ALA A 504 -32.14 16.88 -17.35
C ALA A 504 -30.97 16.14 -18.03
N LEU A 505 -30.33 15.23 -17.30
CA LEU A 505 -29.26 14.35 -17.78
C LEU A 505 -29.74 12.89 -17.81
N ALA A 506 -29.18 12.09 -18.73
CA ALA A 506 -29.44 10.64 -18.78
C ALA A 506 -28.98 9.94 -17.49
N GLY A 507 -29.68 8.88 -17.07
CA GLY A 507 -29.41 8.17 -15.81
C GLY A 507 -27.97 7.68 -15.69
N LEU A 508 -27.39 7.11 -16.75
CA LEU A 508 -25.98 6.70 -16.80
C LEU A 508 -24.99 7.84 -16.54
N VAL A 509 -25.30 9.05 -17.01
CA VAL A 509 -24.44 10.23 -16.80
C VAL A 509 -24.56 10.68 -15.35
N LYS A 510 -25.78 10.77 -14.81
CA LYS A 510 -26.01 11.08 -13.40
C LYS A 510 -25.33 10.05 -12.48
N PHE A 511 -25.41 8.77 -12.80
CA PHE A 511 -24.72 7.67 -12.10
C PHE A 511 -23.21 7.89 -12.01
N GLY A 512 -22.55 8.20 -13.15
CA GLY A 512 -21.11 8.44 -13.18
C GLY A 512 -20.70 9.65 -12.34
N ILE A 513 -21.44 10.76 -12.46
CA ILE A 513 -21.19 11.99 -11.70
C ILE A 513 -21.41 11.75 -10.21
N ALA A 514 -22.55 11.17 -9.82
CA ALA A 514 -22.90 10.87 -8.43
C ALA A 514 -21.86 9.97 -7.76
N SER A 515 -21.40 8.92 -8.46
CA SER A 515 -20.38 8.00 -7.95
C SER A 515 -19.05 8.72 -7.68
N ILE A 516 -18.57 9.53 -8.62
CA ILE A 516 -17.29 10.25 -8.48
C ILE A 516 -17.36 11.28 -7.34
N ILE A 517 -18.40 12.11 -7.33
CA ILE A 517 -18.58 13.15 -6.30
C ILE A 517 -18.69 12.50 -4.92
N THR A 518 -19.53 11.48 -4.78
CA THR A 518 -19.75 10.80 -3.49
C THR A 518 -18.46 10.19 -2.96
N VAL A 519 -17.70 9.46 -3.78
CA VAL A 519 -16.41 8.88 -3.36
C VAL A 519 -15.44 9.95 -2.86
N ILE A 520 -15.27 11.04 -3.62
CA ILE A 520 -14.35 12.13 -3.25
C ILE A 520 -14.80 12.79 -1.93
N VAL A 521 -16.08 13.15 -1.83
CA VAL A 521 -16.63 13.84 -0.66
C VAL A 521 -16.57 12.93 0.57
N CYS A 522 -16.93 11.65 0.46
CA CYS A 522 -16.85 10.71 1.58
C CYS A 522 -15.41 10.54 2.10
N TYR A 523 -14.41 10.40 1.24
CA TYR A 523 -13.01 10.29 1.71
C TYR A 523 -12.51 11.60 2.35
N GLY A 524 -12.95 12.75 1.85
CA GLY A 524 -12.68 14.06 2.46
C GLY A 524 -13.29 14.17 3.86
N LEU A 525 -14.59 13.88 3.99
CA LEU A 525 -15.31 13.92 5.26
C LEU A 525 -14.78 12.89 6.25
N ALA A 526 -14.54 11.65 5.83
CA ALA A 526 -13.96 10.60 6.66
C ALA A 526 -12.61 11.02 7.26
N THR A 527 -11.78 11.71 6.47
CA THR A 527 -10.49 12.24 6.95
C THR A 527 -10.69 13.32 8.01
N GLY A 528 -11.69 14.18 7.86
CA GLY A 528 -12.06 15.21 8.85
C GLY A 528 -12.63 14.60 10.14
N ILE A 529 -13.64 13.74 10.03
CA ILE A 529 -14.32 13.08 11.15
C ILE A 529 -13.32 12.31 12.02
N ARG A 530 -12.35 11.62 11.41
CA ARG A 530 -11.34 10.84 12.13
C ARG A 530 -10.26 11.68 12.83
N ARG A 531 -10.27 13.00 12.67
CA ARG A 531 -9.46 13.92 13.50
C ARG A 531 -10.12 14.22 14.84
N ILE A 532 -11.43 13.99 14.98
CA ILE A 532 -12.16 14.23 16.23
C ILE A 532 -11.69 13.21 17.30
N PRO A 533 -11.30 13.68 18.51
CA PRO A 533 -10.93 12.79 19.61
C PRO A 533 -12.06 11.81 19.93
N GLY A 534 -11.73 10.55 20.20
CA GLY A 534 -12.71 9.48 20.47
C GLY A 534 -13.24 8.77 19.23
N LEU A 535 -13.59 9.49 18.15
CA LEU A 535 -14.05 8.87 16.91
C LEU A 535 -12.95 8.12 16.17
N LYS A 536 -11.70 8.58 16.25
CA LYS A 536 -10.53 7.92 15.63
C LYS A 536 -10.30 6.47 16.10
N SER A 537 -10.70 6.13 17.32
CA SER A 537 -10.50 4.77 17.88
C SER A 537 -11.65 3.82 17.55
N ILE A 538 -12.80 4.39 17.16
CA ILE A 538 -14.04 3.73 16.75
C ILE A 538 -14.07 3.51 15.24
N LEU A 539 -13.66 4.53 14.45
CA LEU A 539 -13.75 4.61 12.98
C LEU A 539 -12.46 4.26 12.21
#